data_AF-A0A351VMW4-F1
#
_entry.id   AF-A0A351VMW4-F1
#
_cell.length_a   1.000
_cell.length_b   1.000
_cell.length_c   1.000
_cell.angle_alpha   90.00
_cell.angle_beta   90.00
_cell.angle_gamma   90.00
#
_symmetry.space_group_name_H-M   'P 1'
#
loop_
_entity.id
_entity.type
_entity.pdbx_description
1 polymer ?
#
loop_
_entity_poly.entity_id
_entity_poly.type
_entity_poly.pdbx_seq_one_letter_code
_entity_poly.pdbx_strand_id
1 'polypeptide(L)'
;MAEKDIIRNMIFQPGQSQGERMPVELGVHHADLDEHTPEEQLRFTRKLAAYIGYFGNDADTPEGDWSNFFPVGDEAIKKALENGAGDTQPHLALFLAFLELYRIPREVINRISGRHLDFYYRDVLRLEKKGALPDRVHLLLELKKNSPPIMVGPELLFSAGKDTLGRELIYTASRSTVINSARIDSLRSLFVDSSGHGRVLQAPIANSADGLGGKLAGDEPKWHGFGHNGLQPAETGFALASPVLLMREGTRRVTVTLTLGQLDRDAVNDETLKEAFEAFITGEKQWLGPYPVTPELAHDTARNSTLSLSFSIPENEKAVIDYDQPVHGYSYNAAAPVVQLLLKENCATIGYNQLKRIRLLKAA
;
A
#
# COMPACT_ATOMS: atom_id res chain seq x y z
N MET A 1 -2.68 12.22 10.23
CA MET A 1 -1.30 12.46 9.72
C MET A 1 -0.28 11.51 10.37
N ALA A 2 -0.42 11.16 11.65
CA ALA A 2 0.51 10.25 12.35
C ALA A 2 0.53 8.78 11.88
N GLU A 3 -0.59 8.25 11.36
CA GLU A 3 -0.68 6.82 10.97
C GLU A 3 0.07 6.50 9.68
N LYS A 4 0.13 7.47 8.74
CA LYS A 4 0.96 7.37 7.53
C LYS A 4 2.45 7.38 7.85
N ASP A 5 2.87 8.11 8.89
CA ASP A 5 4.28 8.20 9.29
C ASP A 5 4.74 6.94 10.04
N ILE A 6 3.85 6.28 10.79
CA ILE A 6 4.16 5.03 11.51
C ILE A 6 4.35 3.86 10.54
N ILE A 7 3.51 3.74 9.51
CA ILE A 7 3.66 2.67 8.49
C ILE A 7 4.91 2.91 7.63
N ARG A 8 5.27 4.17 7.36
CA ARG A 8 6.49 4.53 6.62
C ARG A 8 7.78 4.17 7.37
N ASN A 9 7.75 4.16 8.70
CA ASN A 9 8.88 3.75 9.54
C ASN A 9 8.97 2.23 9.76
N MET A 10 7.88 1.47 9.57
CA MET A 10 7.88 0.00 9.69
C MET A 10 8.31 -0.71 8.39
N ILE A 11 8.15 -0.07 7.24
CA ILE A 11 8.72 -0.55 5.97
C ILE A 11 10.15 -0.02 5.91
N PHE A 12 11.10 -0.84 6.39
CA PHE A 12 12.53 -0.54 6.32
C PHE A 12 12.93 -0.41 4.85
N GLN A 13 12.94 0.84 4.37
CA GLN A 13 13.44 1.33 3.07
C GLN A 13 12.72 0.77 1.83
N PRO A 14 11.71 1.46 1.26
CA PRO A 14 11.37 1.25 -0.14
C PRO A 14 12.63 1.55 -0.97
N GLY A 15 13.03 0.63 -1.86
CA GLY A 15 14.17 0.74 -2.78
C GLY A 15 14.08 1.86 -3.83
N GLN A 16 13.47 2.99 -3.46
CA GLN A 16 13.36 4.24 -4.21
C GLN A 16 14.07 5.41 -3.50
N SER A 17 14.63 5.19 -2.30
CA SER A 17 15.52 6.16 -1.64
C SER A 17 16.85 6.26 -2.40
N GLN A 18 17.01 7.32 -3.19
CA GLN A 18 18.27 7.66 -3.87
C GLN A 18 19.39 8.08 -2.91
N GLY A 19 19.16 8.07 -1.58
CA GLY A 19 20.13 8.48 -0.56
C GLY A 19 21.35 7.56 -0.42
N GLU A 20 21.36 6.41 -1.09
CA GLU A 20 22.50 5.50 -1.17
C GLU A 20 23.38 5.73 -2.42
N ARG A 21 23.03 6.68 -3.30
CA ARG A 21 24.01 7.13 -4.29
C ARG A 21 25.06 7.94 -3.55
N MET A 22 26.31 7.48 -3.62
CA MET A 22 27.45 8.30 -3.24
C MET A 22 27.27 9.66 -3.95
N PRO A 23 27.32 10.78 -3.21
CA PRO A 23 27.29 12.11 -3.81
C PRO A 23 28.29 12.14 -4.98
N VAL A 24 27.89 12.75 -6.10
CA VAL A 24 28.75 12.82 -7.31
C VAL A 24 30.07 13.51 -6.95
N GLU A 25 30.03 14.35 -5.92
CA GLU A 25 31.13 15.07 -5.31
C GLU A 25 32.23 14.17 -4.71
N LEU A 26 31.89 12.93 -4.34
CA LEU A 26 32.85 11.93 -3.85
C LEU A 26 33.49 11.12 -5.00
N GLY A 27 33.10 11.38 -6.24
CA GLY A 27 33.65 10.72 -7.42
C GLY A 27 35.12 11.06 -7.63
N VAL A 28 35.90 10.07 -8.10
CA VAL A 28 37.35 10.24 -8.36
C VAL A 28 37.63 11.36 -9.36
N HIS A 29 36.74 11.57 -10.33
CA HIS A 29 36.86 12.61 -11.36
C HIS A 29 35.90 13.79 -11.15
N HIS A 30 35.42 14.00 -9.92
CA HIS A 30 34.53 15.13 -9.65
C HIS A 30 35.26 16.47 -9.79
N ALA A 31 36.48 16.53 -9.26
CA ALA A 31 37.38 17.67 -9.35
C ALA A 31 38.73 17.15 -9.83
N ASP A 32 38.86 17.07 -11.15
CA ASP A 32 40.11 16.76 -11.82
C ASP A 32 41.09 17.92 -11.62
N LEU A 33 42.36 17.63 -11.33
CA LEU A 33 43.38 18.66 -11.15
C LEU A 33 43.90 19.18 -12.50
N ASP A 34 43.87 18.34 -13.53
CA ASP A 34 44.17 18.66 -14.91
C ASP A 34 42.98 18.31 -15.81
N GLU A 35 42.21 19.33 -16.15
CA GLU A 35 41.01 19.22 -17.00
C GLU A 35 41.36 19.24 -18.49
N HIS A 36 42.61 19.56 -18.88
CA HIS A 36 42.98 19.83 -20.27
C HIS A 36 42.72 18.64 -21.18
N THR A 37 41.72 18.77 -22.05
CA THR A 37 41.42 17.75 -23.07
C THR A 37 42.46 17.77 -24.20
N PRO A 38 42.59 16.70 -25.00
CA PRO A 38 43.46 16.71 -26.17
C PRO A 38 43.20 17.91 -27.11
N GLU A 39 41.94 18.32 -27.25
CA GLU A 39 41.55 19.53 -28.00
C GLU A 39 42.17 20.80 -27.40
N GLU A 40 42.06 20.95 -26.07
CA GLU A 40 42.59 22.11 -25.36
C GLU A 40 44.12 22.14 -25.37
N GLN A 41 44.76 20.97 -25.29
CA GLN A 41 46.21 20.82 -25.42
C GLN A 41 46.69 21.20 -26.83
N LEU A 42 45.94 20.85 -27.88
CA LEU A 42 46.23 21.31 -29.25
C LEU A 42 46.08 22.82 -29.38
N ARG A 43 45.01 23.41 -28.84
CA ARG A 43 44.80 24.87 -28.85
C ARG A 43 45.91 25.58 -28.08
N PHE A 44 46.27 25.08 -26.90
CA PHE A 44 47.33 25.62 -26.05
C PHE A 44 48.68 25.56 -26.77
N THR A 45 49.04 24.40 -27.30
CA THR A 45 50.33 24.20 -27.98
C THR A 45 50.45 25.07 -29.23
N ARG A 46 49.36 25.22 -30.00
CA ARG A 46 49.33 26.15 -31.14
C ARG A 46 49.60 27.59 -30.72
N LYS A 47 48.96 28.05 -29.62
CA LYS A 47 49.20 29.41 -29.08
C LYS A 47 50.65 29.58 -28.63
N LEU A 48 51.22 28.57 -27.98
CA LEU A 48 52.63 28.55 -27.59
C LEU A 48 53.55 28.61 -28.82
N ALA A 49 53.22 27.85 -29.86
CA ALA A 49 54.01 27.75 -31.08
C ALA A 49 54.14 29.08 -31.85
N ALA A 50 53.17 30.01 -31.69
CA ALA A 50 53.24 31.36 -32.26
C ALA A 50 54.39 32.22 -31.66
N TYR A 51 54.90 31.86 -30.49
CA TYR A 51 56.05 32.52 -29.87
C TYR A 51 57.39 31.87 -30.23
N ILE A 52 57.36 30.75 -30.97
CA ILE A 52 58.55 30.02 -31.38
C ILE A 52 58.84 30.37 -32.83
N GLY A 53 59.97 31.03 -33.07
CA GLY A 53 60.40 31.38 -34.43
C GLY A 53 60.66 30.13 -35.27
N TYR A 54 60.15 30.13 -36.50
CA TYR A 54 60.47 29.14 -37.51
C TYR A 54 61.62 29.67 -38.37
N PHE A 55 62.72 28.92 -38.43
CA PHE A 55 63.90 29.24 -39.22
C PHE A 55 64.00 28.21 -40.35
N GLY A 56 64.01 28.69 -41.59
CA GLY A 56 64.11 27.86 -42.78
C GLY A 56 65.56 27.56 -43.11
N ASN A 57 66.04 28.08 -44.24
CA ASN A 57 67.42 27.89 -44.67
C ASN A 57 68.39 28.93 -44.08
N ASP A 58 67.86 30.06 -43.60
CA ASP A 58 68.61 31.09 -42.88
C ASP A 58 68.37 30.91 -41.36
N ALA A 59 69.47 30.79 -40.61
CA ALA A 59 69.44 30.61 -39.16
C ALA A 59 69.36 31.95 -38.40
N ASP A 60 69.63 33.07 -39.06
CA ASP A 60 69.72 34.38 -38.41
C ASP A 60 68.41 35.18 -38.50
N THR A 61 67.50 34.80 -39.41
CA THR A 61 66.22 35.50 -39.62
C THR A 61 65.03 34.52 -39.56
N PRO A 62 64.05 34.71 -38.65
CA PRO A 62 62.87 33.85 -38.62
C PRO A 62 61.98 34.10 -39.86
N GLU A 63 61.61 33.03 -40.55
CA GLU A 63 60.70 33.01 -41.71
C GLU A 63 59.21 32.93 -41.28
N GLY A 64 58.93 32.84 -39.98
CA GLY A 64 57.59 32.77 -39.43
C GLY A 64 57.58 32.19 -38.02
N ASP A 65 56.52 31.47 -37.68
CA ASP A 65 56.37 30.74 -36.41
C ASP A 65 55.91 29.30 -36.63
N TRP A 66 55.92 28.50 -35.55
CA TRP A 66 55.50 27.10 -35.60
C TRP A 66 53.99 26.90 -35.50
N SER A 67 53.16 27.94 -35.48
CA SER A 67 51.70 27.80 -35.32
C SER A 67 51.03 27.08 -36.51
N ASN A 68 51.64 27.17 -37.70
CA ASN A 68 51.21 26.46 -38.91
C ASN A 68 51.38 24.93 -38.82
N PHE A 69 52.15 24.44 -37.84
CA PHE A 69 52.32 23.01 -37.56
C PHE A 69 51.03 22.37 -37.01
N PHE A 70 50.12 23.17 -36.46
CA PHE A 70 48.93 22.68 -35.77
C PHE A 70 47.63 23.04 -36.52
N PRO A 71 46.58 22.21 -36.42
CA PRO A 71 45.29 22.49 -37.06
C PRO A 71 44.69 23.83 -36.60
N VAL A 72 44.01 24.51 -37.53
CA VAL A 72 43.36 25.82 -37.30
C VAL A 72 41.86 25.62 -37.10
N GLY A 73 41.35 26.06 -35.96
CA GLY A 73 39.92 26.02 -35.67
C GLY A 73 39.40 24.64 -35.23
N ASP A 74 38.21 24.67 -34.66
CA ASP A 74 37.64 23.55 -33.91
C ASP A 74 37.37 22.32 -34.79
N GLU A 75 36.95 22.53 -36.04
CA GLU A 75 36.66 21.46 -36.99
C GLU A 75 37.93 20.69 -37.40
N ALA A 76 39.04 21.41 -37.64
CA ALA A 76 40.31 20.79 -37.99
C ALA A 76 40.93 20.03 -36.80
N ILE A 77 40.74 20.53 -35.57
CA ILE A 77 41.17 19.86 -34.34
C ILE A 77 40.39 18.56 -34.13
N LYS A 78 39.06 18.60 -34.25
CA LYS A 78 38.22 17.40 -34.14
C LYS A 78 38.60 16.37 -35.19
N LYS A 79 38.72 16.79 -36.45
CA LYS A 79 39.15 15.90 -37.55
C LYS A 79 40.52 15.27 -37.28
N ALA A 80 41.46 16.02 -36.71
CA ALA A 80 42.78 15.49 -36.36
C ALA A 80 42.73 14.45 -35.23
N LEU A 81 41.81 14.59 -34.27
CA LEU A 81 41.64 13.67 -33.15
C LEU A 81 40.78 12.43 -33.50
N GLU A 82 39.83 12.58 -34.43
CA GLU A 82 38.96 11.49 -34.89
C GLU A 82 39.64 10.59 -35.94
N ASN A 83 40.53 11.15 -36.76
CA ASN A 83 41.20 10.41 -37.84
C ASN A 83 42.37 9.56 -37.31
N GLY A 84 42.07 8.31 -36.96
CA GLY A 84 43.07 7.24 -36.81
C GLY A 84 43.58 6.65 -38.15
N ALA A 85 43.40 7.34 -39.29
CA ALA A 85 43.65 6.81 -40.63
C ALA A 85 44.85 7.49 -41.30
N GLY A 86 45.63 6.72 -42.08
CA GLY A 86 46.98 7.04 -42.59
C GLY A 86 47.15 8.21 -43.58
N ASP A 87 46.28 9.23 -43.51
CA ASP A 87 46.36 10.50 -44.27
C ASP A 87 46.80 11.68 -43.37
N THR A 88 47.10 11.43 -42.09
CA THR A 88 47.63 12.45 -41.17
C THR A 88 49.10 12.71 -41.45
N GLN A 89 49.48 13.99 -41.54
CA GLN A 89 50.89 14.37 -41.74
C GLN A 89 51.77 13.79 -40.62
N PRO A 90 52.94 13.20 -40.92
CA PRO A 90 53.74 12.46 -39.93
C PRO A 90 54.08 13.25 -38.67
N HIS A 91 54.30 14.56 -38.81
CA HIS A 91 54.61 15.45 -37.71
C HIS A 91 53.43 15.64 -36.74
N LEU A 92 52.20 15.70 -37.28
CA LEU A 92 50.98 15.82 -36.49
C LEU A 92 50.65 14.47 -35.85
N ALA A 93 50.85 13.37 -36.57
CA ALA A 93 50.68 12.02 -36.03
C ALA A 93 51.58 11.77 -34.81
N LEU A 94 52.84 12.21 -34.87
CA LEU A 94 53.77 12.12 -33.73
C LEU A 94 53.26 12.93 -32.51
N PHE A 95 52.74 14.13 -32.75
CA PHE A 95 52.20 14.96 -31.67
C PHE A 95 50.92 14.37 -31.07
N LEU A 96 50.01 13.84 -31.90
CA LEU A 96 48.81 13.16 -31.44
C LEU A 96 49.13 11.91 -30.61
N ALA A 97 50.14 11.13 -31.02
CA ALA A 97 50.64 10.01 -30.23
C ALA A 97 51.18 10.46 -28.86
N PHE A 98 51.87 11.61 -28.80
CA PHE A 98 52.25 12.23 -27.52
C PHE A 98 51.04 12.57 -26.66
N LEU A 99 49.99 13.19 -27.22
CA LEU A 99 48.76 13.52 -26.46
C LEU A 99 48.07 12.26 -25.93
N GLU A 100 48.06 11.18 -26.72
CA GLU A 100 47.52 9.89 -26.29
C GLU A 100 48.30 9.32 -25.09
N LEU A 101 49.63 9.34 -25.16
CA LEU A 101 50.48 8.92 -24.04
C LEU A 101 50.33 9.85 -22.82
N TYR A 102 50.12 11.15 -23.03
CA TYR A 102 49.92 12.14 -21.97
C TYR A 102 48.64 11.90 -21.14
N ARG A 103 47.67 11.15 -21.66
CA ARG A 103 46.47 10.74 -20.89
C ARG A 103 46.84 9.94 -19.65
N ILE A 104 47.93 9.18 -19.69
CA ILE A 104 48.38 8.33 -18.57
C ILE A 104 48.80 9.19 -17.36
N PRO A 105 49.78 10.11 -17.45
CA PRO A 105 50.13 10.97 -16.32
C PRO A 105 48.99 11.91 -15.90
N ARG A 106 48.16 12.40 -16.83
CA ARG A 106 46.96 13.19 -16.50
C ARG A 106 46.00 12.40 -15.60
N GLU A 107 45.71 11.16 -15.96
CA GLU A 107 44.87 10.26 -15.15
C GLU A 107 45.46 10.01 -13.75
N VAL A 108 46.79 9.89 -13.64
CA VAL A 108 47.46 9.72 -12.34
C VAL A 108 47.29 10.96 -11.46
N ILE A 109 47.45 12.16 -12.04
CA ILE A 109 47.26 13.43 -11.33
C ILE A 109 45.80 13.60 -10.89
N ASN A 110 44.84 13.31 -11.77
CA ASN A 110 43.43 13.47 -11.49
C ASN A 110 42.91 12.55 -10.38
N ARG A 111 43.58 11.42 -10.12
CA ARG A 111 43.28 10.55 -8.98
C ARG A 111 43.72 11.09 -7.61
N ILE A 112 44.52 12.15 -7.55
CA ILE A 112 45.05 12.68 -6.29
C ILE A 112 43.91 13.19 -5.40
N SER A 113 42.93 13.88 -5.96
CA SER A 113 41.79 14.44 -5.20
C SER A 113 40.99 13.32 -4.52
N GLY A 114 40.63 12.27 -5.26
CA GLY A 114 39.95 11.09 -4.72
C GLY A 114 40.76 10.36 -3.64
N ARG A 115 42.08 10.20 -3.84
CA ARG A 115 42.97 9.57 -2.83
C ARG A 115 43.10 10.43 -1.57
N HIS A 116 43.18 11.75 -1.72
CA HIS A 116 43.26 12.66 -0.58
C HIS A 116 41.97 12.62 0.25
N LEU A 117 40.82 12.56 -0.41
CA LEU A 117 39.51 12.43 0.25
C LEU A 117 39.40 11.12 1.02
N ASP A 118 39.80 10.00 0.39
CA ASP A 118 39.85 8.70 1.04
C ASP A 118 40.79 8.71 2.25
N PHE A 119 41.97 9.31 2.14
CA PHE A 119 42.91 9.47 3.25
C PHE A 119 42.32 10.31 4.39
N TYR A 120 41.72 11.45 4.07
CA TYR A 120 41.13 12.33 5.07
C TYR A 120 39.98 11.65 5.82
N TYR A 121 39.06 10.97 5.11
CA TYR A 121 37.95 10.29 5.76
C TYR A 121 38.36 9.01 6.49
N ARG A 122 39.24 8.18 5.93
CA ARG A 122 39.58 6.86 6.51
C ARG A 122 40.73 6.91 7.50
N ASP A 123 41.76 7.72 7.25
CA ASP A 123 42.97 7.71 8.07
C ASP A 123 43.00 8.85 9.10
N VAL A 124 42.57 10.06 8.70
CA VAL A 124 42.54 11.24 9.60
C VAL A 124 41.29 11.21 10.49
N LEU A 125 40.10 11.16 9.88
CA LEU A 125 38.82 11.13 10.60
C LEU A 125 38.43 9.74 11.09
N ARG A 126 39.07 8.69 10.59
CA ARG A 126 38.82 7.28 10.98
C ARG A 126 37.36 6.87 10.85
N LEU A 127 36.70 7.35 9.79
CA LEU A 127 35.35 6.93 9.46
C LEU A 127 35.37 5.47 9.02
N GLU A 128 34.60 4.65 9.71
CA GLU A 128 34.42 3.25 9.35
C GLU A 128 33.22 3.09 8.41
N LYS A 129 33.36 2.21 7.41
CA LYS A 129 32.23 1.82 6.57
C LYS A 129 31.22 1.09 7.44
N LYS A 130 29.94 1.46 7.31
CA LYS A 130 28.87 0.72 7.96
C LYS A 130 28.93 -0.74 7.52
N GLY A 131 28.83 -1.66 8.48
CA GLY A 131 28.74 -3.09 8.19
C GLY A 131 27.48 -3.42 7.38
N ALA A 132 27.49 -4.59 6.75
CA ALA A 132 26.29 -5.11 6.09
C ALA A 132 25.17 -5.32 7.12
N LEU A 133 23.96 -4.87 6.78
CA LEU A 133 22.77 -5.17 7.56
C LEU A 133 22.15 -6.46 7.02
N PRO A 134 21.91 -7.48 7.87
CA PRO A 134 21.24 -8.70 7.43
C PRO A 134 19.81 -8.37 7.02
N ASP A 135 19.37 -9.01 5.95
CA ASP A 135 18.00 -8.93 5.48
C ASP A 135 17.04 -9.72 6.39
N ARG A 136 15.75 -9.46 6.24
CA ARG A 136 14.70 -10.08 7.05
C ARG A 136 13.57 -10.54 6.14
N VAL A 137 13.04 -11.72 6.43
CA VAL A 137 11.94 -12.33 5.68
C VAL A 137 10.86 -12.81 6.63
N HIS A 138 9.63 -12.93 6.12
CA HIS A 138 8.53 -13.56 6.83
C HIS A 138 8.45 -15.04 6.46
N LEU A 139 8.45 -15.91 7.47
CA LEU A 139 8.29 -17.35 7.29
C LEU A 139 6.88 -17.77 7.73
N LEU A 140 6.19 -18.51 6.87
CA LEU A 140 4.93 -19.17 7.19
C LEU A 140 5.25 -20.65 7.45
N LEU A 141 4.91 -21.12 8.65
CA LEU A 141 5.18 -22.48 9.08
C LEU A 141 3.85 -23.21 9.32
N GLU A 142 3.66 -24.33 8.64
CA GLU A 142 2.50 -25.20 8.81
C GLU A 142 2.95 -26.55 9.38
N LEU A 143 2.33 -26.97 10.48
CA LEU A 143 2.57 -28.29 11.05
C LEU A 143 1.84 -29.36 10.25
N LYS A 144 2.45 -30.55 10.12
CA LYS A 144 1.73 -31.72 9.61
C LYS A 144 0.54 -32.05 10.50
N LYS A 145 -0.53 -32.60 9.90
CA LYS A 145 -1.72 -33.06 10.63
C LYS A 145 -1.34 -33.94 11.82
N ASN A 146 -1.97 -33.69 12.97
CA ASN A 146 -1.75 -34.39 14.24
C ASN A 146 -0.35 -34.27 14.85
N SER A 147 0.43 -33.25 14.47
CA SER A 147 1.72 -32.98 15.12
C SER A 147 1.52 -32.17 16.41
N PRO A 148 2.31 -32.43 17.48
CA PRO A 148 2.32 -31.56 18.65
C PRO A 148 2.88 -30.18 18.29
N PRO A 149 2.55 -29.13 19.05
CA PRO A 149 3.17 -27.81 18.90
C PRO A 149 4.70 -27.88 19.05
N ILE A 150 5.42 -27.07 18.26
CA ILE A 150 6.88 -27.03 18.25
C ILE A 150 7.34 -25.61 18.54
N MET A 151 8.37 -25.47 19.38
CA MET A 151 9.03 -24.19 19.59
C MET A 151 10.06 -23.95 18.49
N VAL A 152 9.97 -22.79 17.85
CA VAL A 152 10.91 -22.32 16.83
C VAL A 152 11.65 -21.13 17.42
N GLY A 153 12.94 -21.30 17.73
CA GLY A 153 13.82 -20.25 18.22
C GLY A 153 15.05 -20.02 17.35
N PRO A 154 15.98 -19.16 17.81
CA PRO A 154 17.18 -18.80 17.08
C PRO A 154 18.15 -19.98 16.79
N GLU A 155 17.98 -21.08 17.51
CA GLU A 155 18.70 -22.34 17.30
C GLU A 155 18.32 -23.06 16.01
N LEU A 156 17.14 -22.78 15.45
CA LEU A 156 16.66 -23.41 14.23
C LEU A 156 17.08 -22.59 13.01
N LEU A 157 17.74 -23.26 12.07
CA LEU A 157 18.26 -22.66 10.85
C LEU A 157 17.36 -22.97 9.65
N PHE A 158 17.09 -21.96 8.83
CA PHE A 158 16.27 -22.04 7.62
C PHE A 158 17.12 -21.71 6.39
N SER A 159 17.24 -22.64 5.45
CA SER A 159 17.95 -22.42 4.19
C SER A 159 17.04 -21.75 3.16
N ALA A 160 17.54 -20.70 2.50
CA ALA A 160 16.86 -20.00 1.41
C ALA A 160 17.55 -20.22 0.04
N GLY A 161 18.35 -21.29 -0.08
CA GLY A 161 19.13 -21.57 -1.29
C GLY A 161 20.48 -20.86 -1.30
N LYS A 162 20.99 -20.54 -2.48
CA LYS A 162 22.34 -19.99 -2.67
C LYS A 162 22.29 -18.58 -3.28
N ASP A 163 23.22 -17.74 -2.88
CA ASP A 163 23.46 -16.43 -3.50
C ASP A 163 24.09 -16.57 -4.90
N THR A 164 24.27 -15.44 -5.58
CA THR A 164 24.91 -15.37 -6.92
C THR A 164 26.38 -15.82 -6.93
N LEU A 165 27.01 -15.92 -5.76
CA LEU A 165 28.38 -16.41 -5.56
C LEU A 165 28.42 -17.87 -5.10
N GLY A 166 27.26 -18.55 -5.03
CA GLY A 166 27.14 -19.95 -4.66
C GLY A 166 27.18 -20.24 -3.15
N ARG A 167 27.11 -19.21 -2.29
CA ARG A 167 27.09 -19.35 -0.82
C ARG A 167 25.66 -19.56 -0.34
N GLU A 168 25.48 -20.45 0.63
CA GLU A 168 24.16 -20.74 1.19
C GLU A 168 23.64 -19.59 2.06
N LEU A 169 22.38 -19.21 1.84
CA LEU A 169 21.66 -18.21 2.63
C LEU A 169 20.93 -18.90 3.77
N ILE A 170 21.34 -18.58 5.00
CA ILE A 170 20.80 -19.20 6.22
C ILE A 170 20.14 -18.12 7.07
N TYR A 171 18.87 -18.32 7.38
CA TYR A 171 18.07 -17.47 8.25
C TYR A 171 17.82 -18.15 9.59
N THR A 172 17.58 -17.33 10.61
CA THR A 172 17.20 -17.77 11.94
C THR A 172 15.97 -16.99 12.40
N ALA A 173 15.19 -17.56 13.33
CA ALA A 173 14.04 -16.88 13.89
C ALA A 173 14.50 -15.68 14.74
N SER A 174 13.86 -14.52 14.55
CA SER A 174 14.15 -13.30 15.32
C SER A 174 13.72 -13.40 16.79
N ARG A 175 12.79 -14.30 17.09
CA ARG A 175 12.29 -14.58 18.44
C ARG A 175 11.81 -16.03 18.54
N SER A 176 11.89 -16.59 19.74
CA SER A 176 11.27 -17.89 20.03
C SER A 176 9.75 -17.78 19.97
N THR A 177 9.12 -18.63 19.16
CA THR A 177 7.66 -18.68 19.00
C THR A 177 7.20 -20.13 18.99
N VAL A 178 6.10 -20.44 19.68
CA VAL A 178 5.46 -21.76 19.63
C VAL A 178 4.52 -21.80 18.43
N ILE A 179 4.81 -22.69 17.48
CA ILE A 179 3.94 -22.96 16.32
C ILE A 179 3.01 -24.11 16.70
N ASN A 180 1.71 -23.92 16.47
CA ASN A 180 0.67 -24.90 16.74
C ASN A 180 -0.21 -25.09 15.48
N SER A 181 -1.28 -25.86 15.60
CA SER A 181 -2.22 -26.14 14.49
C SER A 181 -3.32 -25.08 14.33
N ALA A 182 -3.24 -23.94 15.02
CA ALA A 182 -4.23 -22.88 14.88
C ALA A 182 -4.11 -22.23 13.50
N ARG A 183 -5.26 -21.98 12.88
CA ARG A 183 -5.37 -21.30 11.59
C ARG A 183 -6.42 -20.21 11.66
N ILE A 184 -6.26 -19.21 10.81
CA ILE A 184 -7.31 -18.22 10.56
C ILE A 184 -8.41 -18.93 9.78
N ASP A 185 -9.56 -19.13 10.42
CA ASP A 185 -10.71 -19.83 9.81
C ASP A 185 -11.53 -18.89 8.91
N SER A 186 -11.77 -17.66 9.36
CA SER A 186 -12.41 -16.63 8.54
C SER A 186 -11.94 -15.23 8.92
N LEU A 187 -11.96 -14.33 7.93
CA LEU A 187 -11.72 -12.89 8.08
C LEU A 187 -12.97 -12.16 7.63
N ARG A 188 -13.55 -11.35 8.52
CA ARG A 188 -14.77 -10.58 8.25
C ARG A 188 -14.54 -9.12 8.61
N SER A 189 -15.15 -8.21 7.88
CA SER A 189 -15.10 -6.79 8.20
C SER A 189 -16.47 -6.12 8.06
N LEU A 190 -16.68 -5.10 8.89
CA LEU A 190 -17.80 -4.17 8.78
C LEU A 190 -17.23 -2.77 8.54
N PHE A 191 -17.85 -2.05 7.62
CA PHE A 191 -17.51 -0.66 7.31
C PHE A 191 -18.75 0.20 7.49
N VAL A 192 -18.64 1.25 8.30
CA VAL A 192 -19.72 2.23 8.47
C VAL A 192 -19.32 3.49 7.73
N ASP A 193 -20.02 3.82 6.64
CA ASP A 193 -19.83 5.10 5.97
C ASP A 193 -20.36 6.21 6.89
N SER A 194 -19.47 7.09 7.36
CA SER A 194 -19.87 8.21 8.21
C SER A 194 -20.68 9.26 7.46
N SER A 195 -20.69 9.23 6.13
CA SER A 195 -21.46 10.14 5.27
C SER A 195 -22.96 9.87 5.37
N GLY A 196 -23.78 10.93 5.29
CA GLY A 196 -25.24 10.81 5.32
C GLY A 196 -25.78 10.13 6.57
N HIS A 197 -26.67 9.16 6.38
CA HIS A 197 -27.38 8.48 7.47
C HIS A 197 -26.65 7.26 8.06
N GLY A 198 -25.41 6.99 7.64
CA GLY A 198 -24.63 5.87 8.19
C GLY A 198 -24.93 4.56 7.47
N ARG A 199 -24.42 4.37 6.24
CA ARG A 199 -24.59 3.09 5.55
C ARG A 199 -23.62 2.07 6.14
N VAL A 200 -24.16 0.96 6.65
CA VAL A 200 -23.34 -0.16 7.11
C VAL A 200 -23.12 -1.09 5.94
N LEU A 201 -21.86 -1.41 5.66
CA LEU A 201 -21.43 -2.33 4.63
C LEU A 201 -20.68 -3.50 5.27
N GLN A 202 -20.74 -4.66 4.63
CA GLN A 202 -20.14 -5.88 5.14
C GLN A 202 -19.26 -6.58 4.11
N ALA A 203 -18.26 -7.29 4.62
CA ALA A 203 -17.50 -8.28 3.88
C ALA A 203 -17.40 -9.57 4.73
N PRO A 204 -18.27 -10.55 4.50
CA PRO A 204 -18.15 -11.88 5.10
C PRO A 204 -16.86 -12.62 4.74
N ILE A 205 -16.22 -12.25 3.62
CA ILE A 205 -14.89 -12.72 3.22
C ILE A 205 -14.03 -11.48 2.96
N ALA A 206 -13.43 -10.92 4.02
CA ALA A 206 -12.73 -9.64 3.95
C ALA A 206 -11.50 -9.67 3.04
N ASN A 207 -10.83 -10.81 2.91
CA ASN A 207 -9.68 -11.02 2.03
C ASN A 207 -10.08 -11.29 0.57
N SER A 208 -11.02 -10.51 0.04
CA SER A 208 -11.51 -10.60 -1.33
C SER A 208 -11.77 -9.23 -1.94
N ALA A 209 -11.94 -9.16 -3.26
CA ALA A 209 -12.09 -7.88 -3.96
C ALA A 209 -13.46 -7.21 -3.71
N ASP A 210 -14.50 -8.00 -3.48
CA ASP A 210 -15.90 -7.60 -3.35
C ASP A 210 -16.47 -7.84 -1.95
N GLY A 211 -15.70 -8.45 -1.05
CA GLY A 211 -16.13 -8.89 0.27
C GLY A 211 -16.91 -10.22 0.30
N LEU A 212 -17.11 -10.86 -0.85
CA LEU A 212 -17.87 -12.09 -1.05
C LEU A 212 -17.03 -13.25 -1.62
N GLY A 213 -15.71 -13.09 -1.70
CA GLY A 213 -14.79 -14.12 -2.21
C GLY A 213 -14.30 -13.90 -3.64
N GLY A 214 -14.56 -12.73 -4.23
CA GLY A 214 -14.02 -12.32 -5.51
C GLY A 214 -12.49 -12.31 -5.53
N LYS A 215 -11.90 -12.73 -6.67
CA LYS A 215 -10.45 -12.82 -6.85
C LYS A 215 -9.80 -11.45 -6.76
N LEU A 216 -8.71 -11.37 -6.00
CA LEU A 216 -7.83 -10.20 -5.96
C LEU A 216 -6.96 -10.15 -7.23
N ALA A 217 -6.74 -8.95 -7.76
CA ALA A 217 -5.97 -8.73 -8.99
C ALA A 217 -4.56 -8.19 -8.70
N GLY A 218 -3.65 -8.37 -9.67
CA GLY A 218 -2.25 -7.92 -9.63
C GLY A 218 -1.26 -8.97 -9.14
N ASP A 219 0.03 -8.67 -9.29
CA ASP A 219 1.12 -9.58 -8.90
C ASP A 219 1.23 -9.73 -7.37
N GLU A 220 0.78 -8.71 -6.62
CA GLU A 220 0.68 -8.72 -5.16
C GLU A 220 -0.78 -8.46 -4.73
N PRO A 221 -1.60 -9.51 -4.55
CA PRO A 221 -3.00 -9.34 -4.20
C PRO A 221 -3.14 -8.69 -2.82
N LYS A 222 -3.81 -7.53 -2.77
CA LYS A 222 -4.04 -6.72 -1.57
C LYS A 222 -5.53 -6.41 -1.43
N TRP A 223 -6.00 -6.27 -0.20
CA TRP A 223 -7.40 -5.94 0.11
C TRP A 223 -7.48 -4.93 1.26
N HIS A 224 -8.66 -4.31 1.42
CA HIS A 224 -8.94 -3.41 2.53
C HIS A 224 -9.35 -4.19 3.78
N GLY A 225 -8.43 -4.35 4.74
CA GLY A 225 -8.69 -5.13 5.97
C GLY A 225 -9.80 -4.60 6.88
N PHE A 226 -10.17 -3.32 6.74
CA PHE A 226 -11.23 -2.66 7.52
C PHE A 226 -12.44 -2.25 6.66
N GLY A 227 -12.58 -2.85 5.47
CA GLY A 227 -13.64 -2.57 4.51
C GLY A 227 -13.49 -1.24 3.75
N HIS A 228 -14.41 -0.98 2.82
CA HIS A 228 -14.44 0.19 1.95
C HIS A 228 -15.87 0.48 1.46
N ASN A 229 -16.10 1.66 0.88
CA ASN A 229 -17.45 2.11 0.45
C ASN A 229 -18.02 1.36 -0.77
N GLY A 230 -17.26 0.44 -1.37
CA GLY A 230 -17.68 -0.37 -2.51
C GLY A 230 -18.23 -1.74 -2.11
N LEU A 231 -18.28 -2.03 -0.80
CA LEU A 231 -18.80 -3.28 -0.27
C LEU A 231 -20.33 -3.34 -0.35
N GLN A 232 -20.87 -4.55 -0.24
CA GLN A 232 -22.31 -4.77 -0.19
C GLN A 232 -22.89 -4.23 1.14
N PRO A 233 -24.13 -3.70 1.12
CA PRO A 233 -24.82 -3.30 2.33
C PRO A 233 -24.97 -4.46 3.33
N ALA A 234 -24.87 -4.13 4.60
CA ALA A 234 -25.19 -5.03 5.70
C ALA A 234 -26.67 -4.92 6.06
N GLU A 235 -27.30 -6.08 6.24
CA GLU A 235 -28.65 -6.17 6.79
C GLU A 235 -28.62 -5.67 8.25
N THR A 236 -29.11 -4.46 8.46
CA THR A 236 -29.07 -3.79 9.76
C THR A 236 -30.47 -3.71 10.31
N GLY A 237 -30.69 -4.23 11.52
CA GLY A 237 -32.01 -4.26 12.13
C GLY A 237 -32.01 -5.03 13.44
N PHE A 238 -33.19 -5.48 13.84
CA PHE A 238 -33.34 -6.33 15.02
C PHE A 238 -34.39 -7.42 14.76
N ALA A 239 -34.38 -8.44 15.60
CA ALA A 239 -35.32 -9.54 15.52
C ALA A 239 -35.92 -9.85 16.89
N LEU A 240 -37.19 -10.24 16.92
CA LEU A 240 -37.92 -10.62 18.12
C LEU A 240 -38.53 -11.99 17.93
N ALA A 241 -38.36 -12.86 18.92
CA ALA A 241 -38.98 -14.18 18.96
C ALA A 241 -40.13 -14.19 19.97
N SER A 242 -41.30 -14.67 19.57
CA SER A 242 -42.45 -14.76 20.49
C SER A 242 -43.47 -15.82 20.04
N PRO A 243 -43.95 -16.71 20.93
CA PRO A 243 -45.00 -17.68 20.60
C PRO A 243 -46.33 -17.03 20.12
N VAL A 244 -46.57 -15.76 20.48
CA VAL A 244 -47.78 -15.02 20.05
C VAL A 244 -47.78 -14.80 18.53
N LEU A 245 -46.62 -14.87 17.88
CA LEU A 245 -46.48 -14.75 16.43
C LEU A 245 -46.93 -16.02 15.69
N LEU A 246 -47.26 -17.12 16.37
CA LEU A 246 -47.70 -18.36 15.74
C LEU A 246 -49.11 -18.21 15.16
N MET A 247 -49.19 -17.71 13.93
CA MET A 247 -50.44 -17.36 13.25
C MET A 247 -50.58 -18.16 11.95
N ARG A 248 -51.62 -19.00 11.88
CA ARG A 248 -51.80 -19.98 10.79
C ARG A 248 -52.44 -19.42 9.53
N GLU A 249 -53.49 -18.61 9.67
CA GLU A 249 -54.34 -18.17 8.56
C GLU A 249 -55.05 -16.85 8.89
N GLY A 250 -55.75 -16.28 7.91
CA GLY A 250 -56.52 -15.05 8.04
C GLY A 250 -55.71 -13.76 7.82
N THR A 251 -56.39 -12.62 7.90
CA THR A 251 -55.74 -11.31 7.89
C THR A 251 -55.11 -11.07 9.27
N ARG A 252 -53.78 -11.05 9.32
CA ARG A 252 -53.02 -10.96 10.57
C ARG A 252 -52.34 -9.60 10.65
N ARG A 253 -52.47 -8.91 11.77
CA ARG A 253 -51.77 -7.63 12.04
C ARG A 253 -50.84 -7.82 13.22
N VAL A 254 -49.57 -7.51 13.01
CA VAL A 254 -48.53 -7.57 14.05
C VAL A 254 -48.11 -6.15 14.37
N THR A 255 -48.10 -5.83 15.66
CA THR A 255 -47.60 -4.56 16.19
C THR A 255 -46.55 -4.85 17.24
N VAL A 256 -45.33 -4.38 16.99
CA VAL A 256 -44.21 -4.46 17.93
C VAL A 256 -44.10 -3.12 18.64
N THR A 257 -44.16 -3.13 19.97
CA THR A 257 -44.07 -1.90 20.77
C THR A 257 -42.75 -1.86 21.53
N LEU A 258 -41.91 -0.86 21.24
CA LEU A 258 -40.62 -0.67 21.87
C LEU A 258 -40.62 0.58 22.73
N THR A 259 -40.28 0.45 24.00
CA THR A 259 -39.94 1.59 24.86
C THR A 259 -38.46 1.89 24.72
N LEU A 260 -38.14 3.08 24.21
CA LEU A 260 -36.81 3.54 23.85
C LEU A 260 -36.37 4.69 24.77
N GLY A 261 -35.09 4.67 25.14
CA GLY A 261 -34.39 5.75 25.82
C GLY A 261 -33.28 6.33 24.94
N GLN A 262 -32.84 7.54 25.28
CA GLN A 262 -31.75 8.26 24.58
C GLN A 262 -32.02 8.50 23.09
N LEU A 263 -33.30 8.63 22.72
CA LEU A 263 -33.72 8.93 21.37
C LEU A 263 -33.59 10.44 21.12
N ASP A 264 -32.88 10.80 20.05
CA ASP A 264 -32.84 12.15 19.52
C ASP A 264 -34.15 12.41 18.76
N ARG A 265 -35.04 13.20 19.37
CA ARG A 265 -36.41 13.42 18.87
C ARG A 265 -36.45 14.28 17.62
N ASP A 266 -35.40 15.09 17.38
CA ASP A 266 -35.30 15.90 16.18
C ASP A 266 -34.85 15.03 14.99
N ALA A 267 -33.93 14.11 15.24
CA ALA A 267 -33.40 13.19 14.23
C ALA A 267 -34.26 11.94 13.98
N VAL A 268 -35.09 11.54 14.95
CA VAL A 268 -35.93 10.33 14.89
C VAL A 268 -37.37 10.69 15.26
N ASN A 269 -38.20 10.81 14.24
CA ASN A 269 -39.62 11.18 14.30
C ASN A 269 -40.44 10.40 13.24
N ASP A 270 -41.77 10.54 13.26
CA ASP A 270 -42.67 9.82 12.35
C ASP A 270 -42.35 10.03 10.87
N GLU A 271 -41.94 11.24 10.48
CA GLU A 271 -41.58 11.55 9.09
C GLU A 271 -40.29 10.84 8.68
N THR A 272 -39.27 10.87 9.53
CA THR A 272 -37.98 10.22 9.25
C THR A 272 -38.06 8.70 9.27
N LEU A 273 -38.94 8.13 10.10
CA LEU A 273 -39.15 6.70 10.23
C LEU A 273 -40.04 6.13 9.13
N LYS A 274 -40.80 6.97 8.43
CA LYS A 274 -41.71 6.56 7.36
C LYS A 274 -40.95 5.72 6.32
N GLU A 275 -41.45 4.50 6.07
CA GLU A 275 -40.84 3.54 5.13
C GLU A 275 -39.38 3.16 5.45
N ALA A 276 -38.91 3.44 6.66
CA ALA A 276 -37.54 3.14 7.07
C ALA A 276 -37.31 1.65 7.34
N PHE A 277 -38.37 0.89 7.66
CA PHE A 277 -38.27 -0.52 8.03
C PHE A 277 -39.09 -1.42 7.11
N GLU A 278 -38.56 -2.62 6.90
CA GLU A 278 -39.25 -3.74 6.27
C GLU A 278 -39.30 -4.90 7.28
N ALA A 279 -40.46 -5.55 7.33
CA ALA A 279 -40.70 -6.69 8.22
C ALA A 279 -40.56 -8.00 7.45
N PHE A 280 -39.86 -8.97 8.04
CA PHE A 280 -39.86 -10.36 7.62
C PHE A 280 -40.29 -11.23 8.80
N ILE A 281 -40.99 -12.33 8.55
CA ILE A 281 -41.42 -13.25 9.60
C ILE A 281 -41.21 -14.69 9.16
N THR A 282 -40.93 -15.59 10.11
CA THR A 282 -40.68 -17.01 9.81
C THR A 282 -41.86 -17.66 9.09
N GLY A 283 -41.57 -18.54 8.13
CA GLY A 283 -42.56 -19.19 7.27
C GLY A 283 -42.14 -20.61 6.88
N GLU A 284 -43.09 -21.42 6.42
CA GLU A 284 -42.88 -22.87 6.26
C GLU A 284 -41.68 -23.29 5.39
N LYS A 285 -41.31 -22.47 4.41
CA LYS A 285 -40.22 -22.76 3.44
C LYS A 285 -39.15 -21.68 3.37
N GLN A 286 -39.48 -20.46 3.78
CA GLN A 286 -38.64 -19.27 3.71
C GLN A 286 -39.27 -18.19 4.58
N TRP A 287 -38.52 -17.10 4.80
CA TRP A 287 -39.08 -15.88 5.37
C TRP A 287 -40.24 -15.35 4.53
N LEU A 288 -41.33 -14.98 5.20
CA LEU A 288 -42.44 -14.24 4.61
C LEU A 288 -42.12 -12.74 4.65
N GLY A 289 -42.49 -12.00 3.61
CA GLY A 289 -42.17 -10.58 3.43
C GLY A 289 -41.42 -10.30 2.12
N PRO A 290 -40.88 -9.09 1.93
CA PRO A 290 -40.91 -7.95 2.86
C PRO A 290 -42.32 -7.37 3.03
N TYR A 291 -42.68 -7.03 4.26
CA TYR A 291 -43.91 -6.28 4.57
C TYR A 291 -43.59 -4.82 4.90
N PRO A 292 -44.36 -3.85 4.35
CA PRO A 292 -44.18 -2.46 4.70
C PRO A 292 -44.56 -2.24 6.17
N VAL A 293 -43.70 -1.54 6.90
CA VAL A 293 -43.90 -1.22 8.31
C VAL A 293 -44.40 0.21 8.46
N THR A 294 -45.50 0.38 9.19
CA THR A 294 -46.01 1.68 9.62
C THR A 294 -45.48 1.99 11.01
N PRO A 295 -44.58 2.98 11.16
CA PRO A 295 -44.11 3.46 12.45
C PRO A 295 -45.07 4.47 13.05
N GLU A 296 -45.21 4.45 14.37
CA GLU A 296 -45.85 5.50 15.16
C GLU A 296 -44.99 5.76 16.41
N LEU A 297 -44.57 7.00 16.61
CA LEU A 297 -43.74 7.41 17.74
C LEU A 297 -44.55 8.25 18.73
N ALA A 298 -44.74 7.73 19.93
CA ALA A 298 -45.32 8.46 21.05
C ALA A 298 -44.21 8.87 22.04
N HIS A 299 -44.34 10.06 22.64
CA HIS A 299 -43.41 10.55 23.64
C HIS A 299 -44.05 10.58 25.02
N ASP A 300 -43.33 10.08 26.03
CA ASP A 300 -43.73 10.24 27.43
C ASP A 300 -43.06 11.49 28.04
N THR A 301 -43.74 12.03 29.05
CA THR A 301 -43.29 13.06 29.98
C THR A 301 -41.94 12.75 30.64
N ALA A 302 -41.63 11.46 30.85
CA ALA A 302 -40.37 11.00 31.44
C ALA A 302 -39.17 10.92 30.46
N ARG A 303 -39.21 11.62 29.31
CA ARG A 303 -38.22 11.57 28.21
C ARG A 303 -38.06 10.22 27.49
N ASN A 304 -38.81 9.19 27.86
CA ASN A 304 -38.89 7.96 27.09
C ASN A 304 -39.74 8.18 25.82
N SER A 305 -39.49 7.35 24.81
CA SER A 305 -40.29 7.32 23.58
C SER A 305 -40.79 5.90 23.36
N THR A 306 -42.06 5.76 23.01
CA THR A 306 -42.67 4.48 22.63
C THR A 306 -42.77 4.44 21.12
N LEU A 307 -42.02 3.54 20.48
CA LEU A 307 -42.06 3.29 19.05
C LEU A 307 -42.92 2.05 18.78
N SER A 308 -44.03 2.24 18.08
CA SER A 308 -44.89 1.16 17.60
C SER A 308 -44.59 0.90 16.12
N LEU A 309 -44.30 -0.34 15.76
CA LEU A 309 -44.01 -0.77 14.40
C LEU A 309 -45.04 -1.81 13.99
N SER A 310 -45.94 -1.44 13.08
CA SER A 310 -47.07 -2.29 12.66
C SER A 310 -46.95 -2.73 11.21
N PHE A 311 -47.25 -4.00 10.94
CA PHE A 311 -47.38 -4.53 9.57
C PHE A 311 -48.52 -5.55 9.49
N SER A 312 -49.01 -5.79 8.28
CA SER A 312 -50.11 -6.72 8.02
C SER A 312 -49.66 -7.86 7.12
N ILE A 313 -50.02 -9.08 7.48
CA ILE A 313 -49.83 -10.29 6.67
C ILE A 313 -51.19 -10.62 6.03
N PRO A 314 -51.29 -10.60 4.69
CA PRO A 314 -52.52 -10.93 3.97
C PRO A 314 -53.00 -12.38 4.22
N GLU A 315 -54.28 -12.65 3.96
CA GLU A 315 -54.87 -13.98 4.17
C GLU A 315 -54.30 -15.08 3.25
N ASN A 316 -53.78 -14.72 2.08
CA ASN A 316 -53.21 -15.67 1.13
C ASN A 316 -51.79 -16.15 1.48
N GLU A 317 -51.15 -15.52 2.48
CA GLU A 317 -49.81 -15.88 2.92
C GLU A 317 -49.81 -17.15 3.77
N LYS A 318 -48.70 -17.89 3.69
CA LYS A 318 -48.53 -19.15 4.42
C LYS A 318 -48.52 -18.95 5.95
N ALA A 319 -48.60 -20.07 6.67
CA ALA A 319 -48.57 -20.04 8.13
C ALA A 319 -47.21 -19.54 8.63
N VAL A 320 -47.26 -18.75 9.70
CA VAL A 320 -46.07 -18.41 10.48
C VAL A 320 -45.73 -19.61 11.36
N ILE A 321 -44.49 -20.09 11.25
CA ILE A 321 -43.99 -21.25 11.99
C ILE A 321 -42.85 -20.85 12.92
N ASP A 322 -42.50 -21.75 13.83
CA ASP A 322 -41.32 -21.62 14.67
C ASP A 322 -40.04 -21.47 13.84
N TYR A 323 -39.07 -20.75 14.39
CA TYR A 323 -37.77 -20.59 13.74
C TYR A 323 -37.05 -21.93 13.60
N ASP A 324 -36.61 -22.19 12.37
CA ASP A 324 -35.82 -23.37 12.01
C ASP A 324 -34.57 -22.93 11.24
N GLN A 325 -33.39 -23.19 11.79
CA GLN A 325 -32.11 -22.67 11.27
C GLN A 325 -31.79 -23.12 9.83
N PRO A 326 -32.01 -24.37 9.41
CA PRO A 326 -31.75 -24.80 8.03
C PRO A 326 -32.67 -24.12 7.01
N VAL A 327 -33.89 -23.73 7.40
CA VAL A 327 -34.87 -23.07 6.52
C VAL A 327 -34.65 -21.57 6.48
N HIS A 328 -34.46 -20.96 7.65
CA HIS A 328 -34.44 -19.51 7.81
C HIS A 328 -33.03 -18.92 7.83
N GLY A 329 -31.98 -19.74 7.93
CA GLY A 329 -30.61 -19.26 8.06
C GLY A 329 -30.38 -18.49 9.36
N TYR A 330 -29.34 -17.64 9.37
CA TYR A 330 -28.84 -16.94 10.57
C TYR A 330 -28.54 -17.89 11.74
N SER A 331 -28.23 -17.35 12.92
CA SER A 331 -27.95 -18.14 14.12
C SER A 331 -28.68 -17.54 15.32
N TYR A 332 -30.00 -17.40 15.18
CA TYR A 332 -30.84 -16.94 16.28
C TYR A 332 -30.94 -18.01 17.35
N ASN A 333 -30.83 -17.61 18.62
CA ASN A 333 -31.11 -18.48 19.75
C ASN A 333 -32.61 -18.42 20.11
N ALA A 334 -33.46 -18.95 19.22
CA ALA A 334 -34.91 -18.92 19.36
C ALA A 334 -35.53 -20.25 18.91
N ALA A 335 -36.61 -20.68 19.58
CA ALA A 335 -37.43 -21.82 19.17
C ALA A 335 -38.88 -21.42 18.86
N ALA A 336 -39.24 -20.16 19.08
CA ALA A 336 -40.54 -19.59 18.72
C ALA A 336 -40.44 -18.90 17.34
N PRO A 337 -41.56 -18.48 16.72
CA PRO A 337 -41.51 -17.73 15.48
C PRO A 337 -40.77 -16.41 15.67
N VAL A 338 -40.07 -15.97 14.62
CA VAL A 338 -39.22 -14.77 14.67
C VAL A 338 -39.73 -13.75 13.67
N VAL A 339 -39.84 -12.49 14.11
CA VAL A 339 -40.00 -11.34 13.22
C VAL A 339 -38.67 -10.57 13.15
N GLN A 340 -38.19 -10.28 11.95
CA GLN A 340 -37.10 -9.36 11.67
C GLN A 340 -37.67 -8.02 11.25
N LEU A 341 -37.16 -6.94 11.84
CA LEU A 341 -37.41 -5.57 11.42
C LEU A 341 -36.08 -5.00 10.93
N LEU A 342 -35.92 -4.96 9.61
CA LEU A 342 -34.70 -4.54 8.94
C LEU A 342 -34.85 -3.11 8.45
N LEU A 343 -33.81 -2.31 8.61
CA LEU A 343 -33.73 -0.99 8.01
C LEU A 343 -33.62 -1.15 6.50
N LYS A 344 -34.51 -0.48 5.77
CA LYS A 344 -34.56 -0.51 4.31
C LYS A 344 -33.24 -0.01 3.73
N GLU A 345 -32.75 -0.73 2.72
CA GLU A 345 -31.52 -0.32 2.04
C GLU A 345 -31.69 1.07 1.42
N ASN A 346 -30.68 1.94 1.61
CA ASN A 346 -30.67 3.30 1.08
C ASN A 346 -31.87 4.17 1.51
N CYS A 347 -32.40 3.93 2.71
CA CYS A 347 -33.37 4.83 3.33
C CYS A 347 -32.80 6.27 3.35
N ALA A 348 -33.49 7.18 2.67
CA ALA A 348 -33.02 8.55 2.46
C ALA A 348 -33.21 9.46 3.67
N THR A 349 -33.95 9.01 4.69
CA THR A 349 -34.41 9.82 5.82
C THR A 349 -33.73 9.45 7.13
N ILE A 350 -33.38 8.17 7.32
CA ILE A 350 -32.80 7.68 8.57
C ILE A 350 -31.89 6.47 8.33
N GLY A 351 -30.90 6.28 9.20
CA GLY A 351 -30.02 5.13 9.12
C GLY A 351 -29.25 4.85 10.41
N TYR A 352 -28.17 4.08 10.30
CA TYR A 352 -27.39 3.64 11.45
C TYR A 352 -26.91 4.79 12.32
N ASN A 353 -26.54 5.94 11.74
CA ASN A 353 -25.99 7.06 12.51
C ASN A 353 -26.99 7.63 13.52
N GLN A 354 -28.27 7.69 13.16
CA GLN A 354 -29.35 8.18 14.03
C GLN A 354 -29.78 7.11 15.04
N LEU A 355 -29.74 5.83 14.66
CA LEU A 355 -30.25 4.74 15.49
C LEU A 355 -29.22 4.15 16.47
N LYS A 356 -27.91 4.26 16.20
CA LYS A 356 -26.83 3.56 16.96
C LYS A 356 -26.73 3.90 18.44
N ARG A 357 -27.31 5.01 18.90
CA ARG A 357 -27.26 5.46 20.31
C ARG A 357 -28.56 5.18 21.07
N ILE A 358 -29.59 4.67 20.40
CA ILE A 358 -30.87 4.39 21.02
C ILE A 358 -30.72 3.18 21.95
N ARG A 359 -31.28 3.29 23.16
CA ARG A 359 -31.31 2.21 24.13
C ARG A 359 -32.70 1.61 24.21
N LEU A 360 -32.81 0.30 24.00
CA LEU A 360 -34.04 -0.44 24.28
C LEU A 360 -34.23 -0.60 25.79
N LEU A 361 -35.37 -0.15 26.31
CA LEU A 361 -35.74 -0.27 27.72
C LEU A 361 -36.72 -1.43 27.94
N LYS A 362 -37.68 -1.59 27.03
CA LYS A 362 -38.68 -2.67 27.04
C LYS A 362 -39.13 -2.96 25.62
N ALA A 363 -39.35 -4.23 25.31
CA ALA A 363 -40.06 -4.68 24.11
C ALA A 363 -41.32 -5.42 24.55
N ALA A 364 -42.45 -5.13 23.90
CA ALA A 364 -43.74 -5.75 24.16
C ALA A 364 -44.45 -6.12 22.85
#